data_AF-A0AB34IZB5-F1
#
_entry.id   AF-A0AB34IZB5-F1
#
_cell.length_a   1.000
_cell.length_b   1.000
_cell.length_c   1.000
_cell.angle_alpha   90.00
_cell.angle_beta   90.00
_cell.angle_gamma   90.00
#
_symmetry.space_group_name_H-M   'P 1'
#
loop_
_entity.id
_entity.type
_entity.pdbx_description
1 polymer ?
#
loop_
_entity_poly.entity_id
_entity_poly.type
_entity_poly.pdbx_seq_one_letter_code
_entity_poly.pdbx_strand_id
1 'polypeptide(L)'
;MNMAACFPRYAELFKLVCEHDYALVAALCKATDVTDADPIAKSLLAVAHSHGDALPLARACIRVEFAANAARPAQIFRQQNLASRTVGAHARLIGAAYLRHTLQAVVTALILEEPAIEVDPARLPGEEEEAVRQRQRQLEGWTERFIARVTDGSSLLAMPREMRDLLAEVKGAAQALRLDSTQTNALLGGYLFLRFINPAIVAPEAHQIAPAPSITARRGLVLISKLLQAAANGVEFGAKEEYMVPLNSLLARVRPSVASFLAAAASPIDRTAADPPAYDSTDDSAKGVHELSIERLRTLHDVLLRRQPQLTEILAPEVAHALQMVLEDLGPLDEARSPRPHAARCLLIHTLRAGPV
;
A
#
# COMPACT_ATOMS: atom_id res chain seq x y z
N MET A 1 -18.79 16.41 6.79
CA MET A 1 -19.83 16.01 7.76
C MET A 1 -19.12 15.21 8.85
N ASN A 2 -19.18 15.64 10.11
CA ASN A 2 -18.48 14.97 11.21
C ASN A 2 -19.11 13.59 11.44
N MET A 3 -18.46 12.51 10.99
CA MET A 3 -19.07 11.17 10.92
C MET A 3 -19.27 10.50 12.28
N ALA A 4 -18.67 11.05 13.36
CA ALA A 4 -19.04 10.70 14.73
C ALA A 4 -20.53 10.97 15.02
N ALA A 5 -21.15 11.94 14.33
CA ALA A 5 -22.58 12.20 14.42
C ALA A 5 -23.46 11.13 13.74
N CYS A 6 -22.92 10.40 12.75
CA CYS A 6 -23.65 9.34 12.04
C CYS A 6 -23.73 8.04 12.85
N PHE A 7 -22.71 7.77 13.67
CA PHE A 7 -22.63 6.58 14.51
C PHE A 7 -22.23 6.94 15.95
N PRO A 8 -23.07 7.69 16.69
CA PRO A 8 -22.72 8.23 18.00
C PRO A 8 -22.32 7.15 19.02
N ARG A 9 -22.89 5.95 18.90
CA ARG A 9 -22.52 4.78 19.71
C ARG A 9 -21.05 4.36 19.57
N TYR A 10 -20.41 4.61 18.43
CA TYR A 10 -19.01 4.24 18.18
C TYR A 10 -18.02 5.42 18.36
N ALA A 11 -18.48 6.57 18.85
CA ALA A 11 -17.66 7.77 18.95
C ALA A 11 -16.44 7.58 19.87
N GLU A 12 -16.63 6.99 21.05
CA GLU A 12 -15.53 6.73 21.99
C GLU A 12 -14.54 5.68 21.44
N LEU A 13 -15.02 4.72 20.63
CA LEU A 13 -14.14 3.78 19.94
C LEU A 13 -13.24 4.50 18.92
N PHE A 14 -13.77 5.47 18.18
CA PHE A 14 -12.95 6.25 17.23
C PHE A 14 -11.88 7.03 17.94
N LYS A 15 -12.26 7.69 19.02
CA LYS A 15 -11.35 8.47 19.85
C LYS A 15 -10.22 7.58 20.37
N LEU A 16 -10.55 6.41 20.93
CA LEU A 16 -9.56 5.46 21.42
C LEU A 16 -8.59 4.94 20.33
N VAL A 17 -9.06 4.77 19.09
CA VAL A 17 -8.21 4.33 17.96
C VAL A 17 -7.17 5.39 17.59
N CYS A 18 -7.53 6.67 17.65
CA CYS A 18 -6.64 7.79 17.28
C CYS A 18 -5.80 8.35 18.43
N GLU A 19 -6.21 8.12 19.69
CA GLU A 19 -5.52 8.63 20.88
C GLU A 19 -4.31 7.78 21.30
N HIS A 20 -3.59 8.27 22.31
CA HIS A 20 -2.45 7.58 22.93
C HIS A 20 -1.37 7.13 21.93
N ASP A 21 -1.04 7.98 20.94
CA ASP A 21 -0.06 7.68 19.88
C ASP A 21 -0.34 6.34 19.16
N TYR A 22 -1.64 6.05 18.92
CA TYR A 22 -2.10 4.84 18.24
C TYR A 22 -1.72 3.54 18.97
N ALA A 23 -1.60 3.57 20.30
CA ALA A 23 -1.26 2.40 21.11
C ALA A 23 -2.18 1.19 20.85
N LEU A 24 -3.50 1.42 20.68
CA LEU A 24 -4.45 0.37 20.33
C LEU A 24 -4.13 -0.27 18.98
N VAL A 25 -3.80 0.54 17.98
CA VAL A 25 -3.41 0.05 16.64
C VAL A 25 -2.08 -0.72 16.71
N ALA A 26 -1.13 -0.25 17.51
CA ALA A 26 0.14 -0.95 17.73
C ALA A 26 -0.08 -2.33 18.38
N ALA A 27 -0.98 -2.42 19.36
CA ALA A 27 -1.35 -3.69 19.99
C ALA A 27 -2.09 -4.62 19.01
N LEU A 28 -3.05 -4.09 18.24
CA LEU A 28 -3.73 -4.85 17.19
C LEU A 28 -2.75 -5.39 16.16
N CYS A 29 -1.72 -4.63 15.77
CA CYS A 29 -0.69 -5.11 14.84
C CYS A 29 0.07 -6.35 15.34
N LYS A 30 0.18 -6.53 16.66
CA LYS A 30 0.81 -7.69 17.29
C LYS A 30 -0.16 -8.86 17.49
N ALA A 31 -1.44 -8.57 17.71
CA ALA A 31 -2.48 -9.57 18.02
C ALA A 31 -3.30 -10.03 16.81
N THR A 32 -3.06 -9.47 15.62
CA THR A 32 -3.84 -9.74 14.40
C THR A 32 -3.14 -10.76 13.50
N ASP A 33 -3.86 -11.81 13.15
CA ASP A 33 -3.44 -12.80 12.18
C ASP A 33 -3.54 -12.28 10.74
N VAL A 34 -2.78 -12.88 9.82
CA VAL A 34 -2.70 -12.46 8.41
C VAL A 34 -4.05 -12.52 7.70
N THR A 35 -4.94 -13.42 8.10
CA THR A 35 -6.29 -13.58 7.53
C THR A 35 -7.20 -12.39 7.83
N ASP A 36 -7.05 -11.81 9.02
CA ASP A 36 -7.95 -10.76 9.53
C ASP A 36 -7.39 -9.35 9.23
N ALA A 37 -6.11 -9.27 8.85
CA ALA A 37 -5.40 -8.02 8.62
C ALA A 37 -6.05 -7.12 7.55
N ASP A 38 -6.58 -7.66 6.45
CA ASP A 38 -7.16 -6.86 5.37
C ASP A 38 -8.46 -6.13 5.78
N PRO A 39 -9.47 -6.84 6.32
CA PRO A 39 -10.68 -6.20 6.82
C PRO A 39 -10.42 -5.16 7.92
N ILE A 40 -9.49 -5.46 8.84
CA ILE A 40 -9.14 -4.55 9.93
C ILE A 40 -8.43 -3.31 9.39
N ALA A 41 -7.44 -3.47 8.50
CA ALA A 41 -6.72 -2.35 7.88
C ALA A 41 -7.67 -1.37 7.20
N LYS A 42 -8.62 -1.88 6.40
CA LYS A 42 -9.63 -1.04 5.74
C LYS A 42 -10.55 -0.34 6.74
N SER A 43 -10.90 -0.99 7.84
CA SER A 43 -11.75 -0.43 8.88
C SER A 43 -11.04 0.68 9.66
N LEU A 44 -9.79 0.46 10.08
CA LEU A 44 -8.94 1.48 10.72
C LEU A 44 -8.76 2.71 9.84
N LEU A 45 -8.50 2.51 8.53
CA LEU A 45 -8.36 3.62 7.59
C LEU A 45 -9.66 4.39 7.39
N ALA A 46 -10.81 3.72 7.29
CA ALA A 46 -12.10 4.40 7.17
C ALA A 46 -12.38 5.29 8.41
N VAL A 47 -12.06 4.78 9.61
CA VAL A 47 -12.18 5.54 10.86
C VAL A 47 -11.24 6.74 10.86
N ALA A 48 -9.96 6.55 10.59
CA ALA A 48 -8.98 7.63 10.61
C ALA A 48 -9.26 8.68 9.52
N HIS A 49 -9.61 8.25 8.31
CA HIS A 49 -9.96 9.15 7.21
C HIS A 49 -11.17 10.03 7.55
N SER A 50 -12.15 9.49 8.27
CA SER A 50 -13.33 10.25 8.69
C SER A 50 -13.05 11.43 9.63
N HIS A 51 -11.89 11.44 10.28
CA HIS A 51 -11.42 12.49 11.19
C HIS A 51 -10.24 13.30 10.64
N GLY A 52 -9.77 13.01 9.42
CA GLY A 52 -8.58 13.65 8.85
C GLY A 52 -7.25 13.07 9.35
N ASP A 53 -7.26 11.92 10.02
CA ASP A 53 -6.10 11.30 10.68
C ASP A 53 -5.48 10.13 9.90
N ALA A 54 -5.86 9.93 8.63
CA ALA A 54 -5.38 8.81 7.81
C ALA A 54 -3.84 8.80 7.65
N LEU A 55 -3.22 9.96 7.40
CA LEU A 55 -1.77 10.09 7.28
C LEU A 55 -1.05 9.83 8.63
N PRO A 56 -1.45 10.46 9.75
CA PRO A 56 -0.94 10.11 11.08
C PRO A 56 -1.02 8.61 11.41
N LEU A 57 -2.16 7.96 11.15
CA LEU A 57 -2.32 6.52 11.34
C LEU A 57 -1.30 5.72 10.50
N ALA A 58 -1.14 6.07 9.22
CA ALA A 58 -0.18 5.40 8.34
C ALA A 58 1.27 5.57 8.83
N ARG A 59 1.65 6.75 9.32
CA ARG A 59 2.96 6.98 9.95
C ARG A 59 3.14 6.12 11.20
N ALA A 60 2.12 6.02 12.05
CA ALA A 60 2.16 5.17 13.25
C ALA A 60 2.36 3.68 12.87
N CYS A 61 1.66 3.19 11.85
CA CYS A 61 1.87 1.82 11.34
C CYS A 61 3.30 1.58 10.84
N ILE A 62 3.91 2.56 10.14
CA ILE A 62 5.32 2.47 9.75
C ILE A 62 6.22 2.33 10.98
N ARG A 63 6.04 3.18 12.00
CA ARG A 63 6.84 3.12 13.24
C ARG A 63 6.68 1.77 13.96
N VAL A 64 5.46 1.26 14.05
CA VAL A 64 5.17 -0.06 14.65
C VAL A 64 5.92 -1.16 13.90
N GLU A 65 5.91 -1.14 12.57
CA GLU A 65 6.60 -2.13 11.76
C GLU A 65 8.12 -2.09 11.92
N PHE A 66 8.69 -0.88 11.99
CA PHE A 66 10.11 -0.67 12.28
C PHE A 66 10.50 -1.13 13.68
N ALA A 67 9.70 -0.79 14.69
CA ALA A 67 9.94 -1.20 16.08
C ALA A 67 9.89 -2.72 16.24
N ALA A 68 8.92 -3.39 15.62
CA ALA A 68 8.76 -4.84 15.67
C ALA A 68 9.92 -5.60 14.99
N ASN A 69 10.57 -4.98 14.01
CA ASN A 69 11.62 -5.60 13.20
C ASN A 69 12.99 -4.91 13.33
N ALA A 70 13.21 -4.12 14.38
CA ALA A 70 14.45 -3.38 14.60
C ALA A 70 15.70 -4.28 14.59
N ALA A 71 15.57 -5.49 15.14
CA ALA A 71 16.66 -6.49 15.15
C ALA A 71 16.90 -7.16 13.78
N ARG A 72 15.94 -7.09 12.86
CA ARG A 72 15.99 -7.71 11.52
C ARG A 72 15.45 -6.74 10.46
N PRO A 73 16.14 -5.62 10.18
CA PRO A 73 15.63 -4.58 9.28
C PRO A 73 15.26 -5.08 7.88
N ALA A 74 15.93 -6.11 7.38
CA ALA A 74 15.63 -6.74 6.09
C ALA A 74 14.22 -7.37 6.00
N GLN A 75 13.50 -7.52 7.12
CA GLN A 75 12.12 -8.05 7.17
C GLN A 75 11.04 -6.95 7.14
N ILE A 76 11.41 -5.69 7.37
CA ILE A 76 10.49 -4.54 7.32
C ILE A 76 9.85 -4.46 5.93
N PHE A 77 8.54 -4.25 5.89
CA PHE A 77 7.69 -4.23 4.69
C PHE A 77 7.68 -5.53 3.88
N ARG A 78 8.30 -6.62 4.32
CA ARG A 78 8.23 -7.92 3.61
C ARG A 78 7.15 -8.84 4.15
N GLN A 79 6.74 -8.67 5.40
CA GLN A 79 5.71 -9.49 6.03
C GLN A 79 4.30 -8.97 5.72
N GLN A 80 3.33 -9.88 5.59
CA GLN A 80 1.92 -9.52 5.41
C GLN A 80 1.22 -9.35 6.75
N ASN A 81 1.57 -8.30 7.50
CA ASN A 81 0.94 -7.97 8.79
C ASN A 81 -0.03 -6.78 8.67
N LEU A 82 -0.83 -6.55 9.71
CA LEU A 82 -1.82 -5.47 9.76
C LEU A 82 -1.21 -4.10 9.44
N ALA A 83 -0.10 -3.72 10.07
CA ALA A 83 0.57 -2.44 9.82
C ALA A 83 0.86 -2.26 8.32
N SER A 84 1.53 -3.24 7.73
CA SER A 84 1.96 -3.21 6.34
C SER A 84 0.78 -3.22 5.34
N ARG A 85 -0.36 -3.82 5.72
CA ARG A 85 -1.62 -3.79 4.95
C ARG A 85 -2.30 -2.43 5.04
N THR A 86 -2.31 -1.83 6.23
CA THR A 86 -2.83 -0.47 6.48
C THR A 86 -2.05 0.56 5.67
N VAL A 87 -0.71 0.55 5.73
CA VAL A 87 0.10 1.50 4.95
C VAL A 87 -0.12 1.28 3.44
N GLY A 88 -0.14 0.02 2.97
CA GLY A 88 -0.37 -0.29 1.56
C GLY A 88 -1.77 0.09 1.04
N ALA A 89 -2.80 0.01 1.89
CA ALA A 89 -4.15 0.45 1.55
C ALA A 89 -4.26 1.98 1.51
N HIS A 90 -3.62 2.69 2.45
CA HIS A 90 -3.55 4.16 2.41
C HIS A 90 -2.78 4.67 1.19
N ALA A 91 -1.63 4.06 0.85
CA ALA A 91 -0.86 4.41 -0.34
C ALA A 91 -1.69 4.28 -1.63
N ARG A 92 -2.53 3.23 -1.73
CA ARG A 92 -3.45 3.06 -2.85
C ARG A 92 -4.50 4.17 -2.93
N LEU A 93 -5.07 4.58 -1.79
CA LEU A 93 -6.06 5.66 -1.73
C LEU A 93 -5.51 6.97 -2.30
N ILE A 94 -4.34 7.40 -1.81
CA ILE A 94 -3.77 8.70 -2.19
C ILE A 94 -3.05 8.67 -3.55
N GLY A 95 -2.64 7.47 -3.98
CA GLY A 95 -1.72 7.28 -5.09
C GLY A 95 -2.36 6.78 -6.39
N ALA A 96 -3.67 6.51 -6.43
CA ALA A 96 -4.34 5.96 -7.61
C ALA A 96 -4.12 6.82 -8.88
N ALA A 97 -4.27 8.14 -8.76
CA ALA A 97 -4.03 9.06 -9.86
C ALA A 97 -2.56 9.10 -10.31
N TYR A 98 -1.63 9.04 -9.36
CA TYR A 98 -0.19 8.92 -9.64
C TYR A 98 0.15 7.63 -10.37
N LEU A 99 -0.42 6.49 -9.97
CA LEU A 99 -0.20 5.22 -10.67
C LEU A 99 -0.69 5.29 -12.12
N ARG A 100 -1.84 5.91 -12.39
CA ARG A 100 -2.32 6.10 -13.76
C ARG A 100 -1.38 7.00 -14.55
N HIS A 101 -1.04 8.17 -14.03
CA HIS A 101 -0.10 9.10 -14.67
C HIS A 101 1.24 8.42 -15.03
N THR A 102 1.79 7.65 -14.10
CA THR A 102 3.10 7.03 -14.26
C THR A 102 3.04 5.74 -15.08
N LEU A 103 2.05 4.87 -14.90
CA LEU A 103 2.11 3.50 -15.44
C LEU A 103 1.19 3.25 -16.63
N GLN A 104 0.10 4.00 -16.79
CA GLN A 104 -0.97 3.65 -17.74
C GLN A 104 -0.46 3.47 -19.17
N ALA A 105 0.33 4.41 -19.68
CA ALA A 105 0.83 4.36 -21.05
C ALA A 105 1.74 3.15 -21.28
N VAL A 106 2.72 2.93 -20.40
CA VAL A 106 3.73 1.86 -20.58
C VAL A 106 3.14 0.46 -20.35
N VAL A 107 2.21 0.32 -19.39
CA VAL A 107 1.49 -0.94 -19.15
C VAL A 107 0.57 -1.26 -20.32
N THR A 108 -0.21 -0.28 -20.78
CA THR A 108 -1.12 -0.49 -21.93
C THR A 108 -0.35 -0.86 -23.19
N ALA A 109 0.79 -0.20 -23.46
CA ALA A 109 1.65 -0.54 -24.58
C ALA A 109 2.14 -2.00 -24.52
N LEU A 110 2.62 -2.47 -23.36
CA LEU A 110 3.07 -3.85 -23.21
C LEU A 110 1.93 -4.86 -23.41
N ILE A 111 0.74 -4.56 -22.89
CA ILE A 111 -0.44 -5.43 -23.04
C ILE A 111 -0.87 -5.53 -24.50
N LEU A 112 -0.81 -4.43 -25.26
CA LEU A 112 -1.19 -4.39 -26.67
C LEU A 112 -0.12 -5.01 -27.59
N GLU A 113 1.16 -4.76 -27.32
CA GLU A 113 2.27 -5.27 -28.13
C GLU A 113 2.57 -6.75 -27.85
N GLU A 114 2.25 -7.24 -26.65
CA GLU A 114 2.46 -8.62 -26.18
C GLU A 114 3.85 -9.18 -26.59
N PRO A 115 4.95 -8.48 -26.22
CA PRO A 115 6.29 -8.79 -26.70
C PRO A 115 6.77 -10.15 -26.18
N ALA A 116 7.64 -10.81 -26.96
CA ALA A 116 8.24 -12.09 -26.58
C ALA A 116 9.36 -11.87 -25.55
N ILE A 117 8.99 -11.77 -24.27
CA ILE A 117 9.92 -11.45 -23.17
C ILE A 117 10.05 -12.56 -22.12
N GLU A 118 9.55 -13.76 -22.39
CA GLU A 118 9.83 -14.93 -21.56
C GLU A 118 11.31 -15.32 -21.69
N VAL A 119 11.94 -15.65 -20.57
CA VAL A 119 13.36 -16.01 -20.46
C VAL A 119 13.57 -17.28 -19.64
N ASP A 120 12.52 -17.83 -19.04
CA ASP A 120 12.57 -19.08 -18.27
C ASP A 120 12.67 -20.30 -19.20
N PRO A 121 13.77 -21.08 -19.16
CA PRO A 121 13.95 -22.25 -20.02
C PRO A 121 12.85 -23.30 -19.83
N ALA A 122 12.26 -23.41 -18.65
CA ALA A 122 11.18 -24.37 -18.39
C ALA A 122 9.90 -24.03 -19.16
N ARG A 123 9.76 -22.78 -19.60
CA ARG A 123 8.62 -22.28 -20.39
C ARG A 123 8.96 -22.13 -21.88
N LEU A 124 10.21 -22.36 -22.24
CA LEU A 124 10.75 -22.24 -23.60
C LEU A 124 11.44 -23.56 -24.02
N PRO A 125 10.75 -24.70 -23.98
CA PRO A 125 11.37 -25.99 -24.32
C PRO A 125 11.76 -26.03 -25.80
N GLY A 126 13.03 -26.33 -26.07
CA GLY A 126 13.54 -26.51 -27.45
C GLY A 126 13.81 -25.21 -28.21
N GLU A 127 13.77 -24.07 -27.53
CA GLU A 127 14.12 -22.77 -28.13
C GLU A 127 15.64 -22.62 -28.26
N GLU A 128 16.07 -22.08 -29.41
CA GLU A 128 17.49 -21.83 -29.69
C GLU A 128 18.04 -20.72 -28.78
N GLU A 129 19.32 -20.81 -28.41
CA GLU A 129 19.93 -19.84 -27.52
C GLU A 129 19.87 -18.40 -28.05
N GLU A 130 19.97 -18.18 -29.37
CA GLU A 130 19.88 -16.83 -29.94
C GLU A 130 18.46 -16.25 -29.82
N ALA A 131 17.43 -17.08 -29.97
CA ALA A 131 16.05 -16.66 -29.75
C ALA A 131 15.84 -16.25 -28.28
N VAL A 132 16.38 -17.03 -27.32
CA VAL A 132 16.34 -16.67 -25.89
C VAL A 132 17.09 -15.36 -25.62
N ARG A 133 18.28 -15.16 -26.22
CA ARG A 133 19.03 -13.90 -26.13
C ARG A 133 18.25 -12.72 -26.71
N GLN A 134 17.51 -12.90 -27.80
CA GLN A 134 16.66 -11.86 -28.37
C GLN A 134 15.50 -11.50 -27.43
N ARG A 135 14.83 -12.50 -26.83
CA ARG A 135 13.78 -12.28 -25.82
C ARG A 135 14.33 -11.55 -24.59
N GLN A 136 15.55 -11.90 -24.15
CA GLN A 136 16.25 -11.20 -23.07
C GLN A 136 16.45 -9.71 -23.42
N ARG A 137 16.97 -9.39 -24.62
CA ARG A 137 17.14 -7.99 -25.06
C ARG A 137 15.81 -7.23 -25.08
N GLN A 138 14.72 -7.87 -25.49
CA GLN A 138 13.38 -7.27 -25.41
C GLN A 138 12.95 -7.01 -23.97
N LEU A 139 13.14 -7.98 -23.07
CA LEU A 139 12.83 -7.83 -21.64
C LEU A 139 13.64 -6.68 -21.02
N GLU A 140 14.91 -6.56 -21.37
CA GLU A 140 15.76 -5.44 -20.93
C GLU A 140 15.20 -4.10 -21.40
N GLY A 141 14.91 -3.97 -22.70
CA GLY A 141 14.38 -2.73 -23.27
C GLY A 141 13.03 -2.33 -22.66
N TRP A 142 12.13 -3.28 -22.40
CA TRP A 142 10.87 -3.00 -21.71
C TRP A 142 11.08 -2.58 -20.26
N THR A 143 11.97 -3.27 -19.54
CA THR A 143 12.29 -2.92 -18.15
C THR A 143 12.87 -1.52 -18.05
N GLU A 144 13.75 -1.12 -18.97
CA GLU A 144 14.29 0.24 -19.06
C GLU A 144 13.19 1.27 -19.29
N ARG A 145 12.20 1.01 -20.17
CA ARG A 145 11.05 1.90 -20.38
C ARG A 145 10.25 2.10 -19.09
N PHE A 146 9.98 1.02 -18.36
CA PHE A 146 9.27 1.08 -17.07
C PHE A 146 10.05 1.88 -16.04
N ILE A 147 11.35 1.62 -15.90
CA ILE A 147 12.20 2.36 -14.96
C ILE A 147 12.26 3.83 -15.33
N ALA A 148 12.52 4.16 -16.60
CA ALA A 148 12.57 5.53 -17.08
C ALA A 148 11.29 6.29 -16.77
N ARG A 149 10.13 5.63 -16.96
CA ARG A 149 8.84 6.25 -16.67
C ARG A 149 8.59 6.45 -15.18
N VAL A 150 9.01 5.51 -14.32
CA VAL A 150 8.89 5.65 -12.86
C VAL A 150 9.85 6.72 -12.32
N THR A 151 11.08 6.77 -12.82
CA THR A 151 12.14 7.67 -12.32
C THR A 151 12.18 9.04 -13.00
N ASP A 152 11.31 9.29 -13.98
CA ASP A 152 11.17 10.57 -14.66
C ASP A 152 10.82 11.71 -13.68
N GLY A 153 11.32 12.92 -13.94
CA GLY A 153 11.04 14.09 -13.10
C GLY A 153 9.54 14.42 -13.00
N SER A 154 8.77 14.22 -14.07
CA SER A 154 7.31 14.41 -14.05
C SER A 154 6.59 13.38 -13.18
N SER A 155 7.10 12.15 -13.08
CA SER A 155 6.60 11.16 -12.12
C SER A 155 6.82 11.65 -10.69
N LEU A 156 8.03 12.12 -10.36
CA LEU A 156 8.31 12.68 -9.04
C LEU A 156 7.43 13.90 -8.70
N LEU A 157 7.19 14.78 -9.67
CA LEU A 157 6.33 15.96 -9.50
C LEU A 157 4.85 15.59 -9.33
N ALA A 158 4.40 14.51 -9.98
CA ALA A 158 3.04 13.99 -9.84
C ALA A 158 2.82 13.21 -8.54
N MET A 159 3.89 12.87 -7.80
CA MET A 159 3.79 12.09 -6.57
C MET A 159 3.05 12.88 -5.47
N PRO A 160 1.99 12.31 -4.85
CA PRO A 160 1.25 12.99 -3.79
C PRO A 160 2.16 13.37 -2.62
N ARG A 161 1.90 14.54 -2.02
CA ARG A 161 2.69 15.01 -0.86
C ARG A 161 2.66 14.03 0.29
N GLU A 162 1.48 13.50 0.60
CA GLU A 162 1.29 12.48 1.65
C GLU A 162 2.17 11.23 1.41
N MET A 163 2.35 10.84 0.15
CA MET A 163 3.21 9.69 -0.20
C MET A 163 4.68 9.98 0.05
N ARG A 164 5.14 11.17 -0.33
CA ARG A 164 6.50 11.64 -0.05
C ARG A 164 6.76 11.80 1.44
N ASP A 165 5.75 12.23 2.18
CA ASP A 165 5.74 12.32 3.64
C ASP A 165 5.92 10.96 4.33
N LEU A 166 5.26 9.91 3.81
CA LEU A 166 5.43 8.53 4.27
C LEU A 166 6.81 7.97 3.90
N LEU A 167 7.33 8.28 2.70
CA LEU A 167 8.70 7.93 2.32
C LEU A 167 9.75 8.60 3.22
N ALA A 168 9.53 9.87 3.59
CA ALA A 168 10.37 10.57 4.53
C ALA A 168 10.30 9.94 5.93
N GLU A 169 9.14 9.47 6.38
CA GLU A 169 8.99 8.70 7.63
C GLU A 169 9.80 7.41 7.59
N VAL A 170 9.72 6.63 6.49
CA VAL A 170 10.53 5.41 6.29
C VAL A 170 12.02 5.73 6.34
N LYS A 171 12.45 6.80 5.67
CA LYS A 171 13.85 7.24 5.69
C LYS A 171 14.31 7.65 7.10
N GLY A 172 13.51 8.42 7.82
CA GLY A 172 13.80 8.84 9.19
C GLY A 172 13.87 7.65 10.16
N ALA A 173 12.95 6.70 10.04
CA ALA A 173 12.94 5.48 10.85
C ALA A 173 14.17 4.59 10.54
N ALA A 174 14.57 4.48 9.28
CA ALA A 174 15.79 3.78 8.89
C ALA A 174 17.05 4.43 9.46
N GLN A 175 17.11 5.77 9.45
CA GLN A 175 18.21 6.53 10.05
C GLN A 175 18.26 6.37 11.58
N ALA A 176 17.11 6.32 12.25
CA ALA A 176 17.04 6.06 13.69
C ALA A 176 17.59 4.68 14.06
N LEU A 177 17.42 3.68 13.17
CA LEU A 177 18.05 2.36 13.27
C LEU A 177 19.53 2.33 12.82
N ARG A 178 20.10 3.49 12.43
CA ARG A 178 21.48 3.63 11.95
C ARG A 178 21.80 2.77 10.72
N LEU A 179 20.81 2.57 9.85
CA LEU A 179 20.99 1.82 8.61
C LEU A 179 21.79 2.65 7.60
N ASP A 180 22.59 1.97 6.78
CA ASP A 180 23.33 2.61 5.70
C ASP A 180 22.41 3.06 4.55
N SER A 181 22.96 3.76 3.57
CA SER A 181 22.21 4.27 2.42
C SER A 181 21.62 3.16 1.55
N THR A 182 22.30 2.02 1.42
CA THR A 182 21.85 0.86 0.63
C THR A 182 20.66 0.20 1.32
N GLN A 183 20.78 -0.05 2.62
CA GLN A 183 19.70 -0.60 3.44
C GLN A 183 18.49 0.32 3.47
N THR A 184 18.72 1.63 3.63
CA THR A 184 17.64 2.64 3.60
C THR A 184 16.93 2.65 2.24
N ASN A 185 17.67 2.62 1.13
CA ASN A 185 17.10 2.55 -0.21
C ASN A 185 16.29 1.25 -0.42
N ALA A 186 16.77 0.12 0.09
CA ALA A 186 16.02 -1.13 0.03
C ALA A 186 14.69 -1.07 0.81
N LEU A 187 14.63 -0.35 1.94
CA LEU A 187 13.38 -0.12 2.67
C LEU A 187 12.43 0.83 1.95
N LEU A 188 12.95 1.91 1.37
CA LEU A 188 12.18 2.81 0.51
C LEU A 188 11.62 2.05 -0.72
N GLY A 189 12.42 1.19 -1.32
CA GLY A 189 12.02 0.28 -2.40
C GLY A 189 10.99 -0.76 -1.95
N GLY A 190 11.13 -1.30 -0.75
CA GLY A 190 10.15 -2.20 -0.12
C GLY A 190 8.81 -1.53 0.17
N TYR A 191 8.79 -0.22 0.37
CA TYR A 191 7.54 0.53 0.47
C TYR A 191 6.99 0.88 -0.93
N LEU A 192 7.77 1.61 -1.74
CA LEU A 192 7.28 2.20 -2.98
C LEU A 192 7.10 1.18 -4.12
N PHE A 193 8.10 0.33 -4.35
CA PHE A 193 8.05 -0.65 -5.44
C PHE A 193 7.23 -1.87 -5.02
N LEU A 194 7.58 -2.52 -3.91
CA LEU A 194 6.97 -3.80 -3.53
C LEU A 194 5.49 -3.67 -3.17
N ARG A 195 5.09 -2.62 -2.45
CA ARG A 195 3.71 -2.50 -1.90
C ARG A 195 2.78 -1.62 -2.71
N PHE A 196 3.31 -0.84 -3.64
CA PHE A 196 2.53 0.16 -4.33
C PHE A 196 2.64 0.07 -5.86
N ILE A 197 3.84 0.22 -6.43
CA ILE A 197 4.03 0.20 -7.89
C ILE A 197 3.87 -1.22 -8.47
N ASN A 198 4.60 -2.21 -7.96
CA ASN A 198 4.63 -3.56 -8.53
C ASN A 198 3.27 -4.29 -8.50
N PRO A 199 2.46 -4.21 -7.42
CA PRO A 199 1.11 -4.75 -7.44
C PRO A 199 0.26 -4.18 -8.58
N ALA A 200 0.41 -2.89 -8.87
CA ALA A 200 -0.31 -2.20 -9.93
C ALA A 200 0.19 -2.59 -11.33
N ILE A 201 1.48 -2.92 -11.48
CA ILE A 201 2.04 -3.48 -12.72
C ILE A 201 1.53 -4.90 -12.98
N VAL A 202 1.47 -5.75 -11.95
CA VAL A 202 1.09 -7.17 -12.09
C VAL A 202 -0.42 -7.38 -12.25
N ALA A 203 -1.23 -6.53 -11.63
CA ALA A 203 -2.69 -6.56 -11.68
C ALA A 203 -3.26 -5.19 -12.08
N PRO A 204 -3.00 -4.71 -13.30
CA PRO A 204 -3.39 -3.37 -13.72
C PRO A 204 -4.90 -3.15 -13.72
N GLU A 205 -5.70 -4.20 -13.94
CA GLU A 205 -7.16 -4.15 -13.88
C GLU A 205 -7.69 -3.89 -12.47
N ALA A 206 -7.02 -4.44 -11.44
CA ALA A 206 -7.41 -4.23 -10.04
C ALA A 206 -7.08 -2.80 -9.57
N HIS A 207 -6.17 -2.13 -10.28
CA HIS A 207 -5.74 -0.76 -10.02
C HIS A 207 -6.26 0.25 -11.06
N GLN A 208 -7.14 -0.18 -11.98
CA GLN A 208 -7.73 0.66 -13.04
C GLN A 208 -6.68 1.40 -13.89
N ILE A 209 -5.54 0.75 -14.10
CA ILE A 209 -4.48 1.24 -14.97
C ILE A 209 -4.76 0.84 -16.41
N ALA A 210 -5.13 -0.43 -16.63
CA ALA A 210 -5.43 -0.99 -17.94
C ALA A 210 -6.43 -2.16 -17.79
N PRO A 211 -7.07 -2.60 -18.90
CA PRO A 211 -7.89 -3.81 -18.90
C PRO A 211 -7.09 -5.05 -18.48
N ALA A 212 -7.81 -6.13 -18.13
CA ALA A 212 -7.18 -7.38 -17.71
C ALA A 212 -6.28 -7.94 -18.83
N PRO A 213 -4.97 -8.15 -18.57
CA PRO A 213 -4.05 -8.67 -19.56
C PRO A 213 -4.30 -10.16 -19.85
N SER A 214 -3.85 -10.60 -21.02
CA SER A 214 -3.70 -12.02 -21.35
C SER A 214 -2.73 -12.71 -20.36
N ILE A 215 -2.71 -14.04 -20.35
CA ILE A 215 -1.78 -14.82 -19.51
C ILE A 215 -0.32 -14.47 -19.86
N THR A 216 -0.01 -14.30 -21.15
CA THR A 216 1.33 -13.97 -21.64
C THR A 216 1.73 -12.54 -21.27
N ALA A 217 0.87 -11.55 -21.50
CA ALA A 217 1.12 -10.17 -21.12
C ALA A 217 1.31 -10.04 -19.59
N ARG A 218 0.47 -10.72 -18.79
CA ARG A 218 0.61 -10.75 -17.33
C ARG A 218 1.94 -11.36 -16.90
N ARG A 219 2.39 -12.43 -17.56
CA ARG A 219 3.70 -13.03 -17.29
C ARG A 219 4.83 -12.04 -17.59
N GLY A 220 4.76 -11.31 -18.69
CA GLY A 220 5.69 -10.23 -19.01
C GLY A 220 5.76 -9.16 -17.92
N LEU A 221 4.60 -8.67 -17.47
CA LEU A 221 4.48 -7.71 -16.37
C LEU A 221 5.08 -8.25 -15.05
N VAL A 222 4.91 -9.55 -14.76
CA VAL A 222 5.54 -10.19 -13.61
C VAL A 222 7.07 -10.17 -13.72
N LEU A 223 7.65 -10.52 -14.88
CA LEU A 223 9.11 -10.50 -15.08
C LEU A 223 9.67 -9.08 -14.91
N ILE A 224 8.99 -8.07 -15.46
CA ILE A 224 9.37 -6.66 -15.29
C ILE A 224 9.28 -6.24 -13.81
N SER A 225 8.19 -6.60 -13.11
CA SER A 225 8.03 -6.28 -11.69
C SER A 225 9.16 -6.89 -10.82
N LYS A 226 9.64 -8.09 -11.17
CA LYS A 226 10.79 -8.72 -10.50
C LYS A 226 12.08 -7.92 -10.71
N LEU A 227 12.34 -7.45 -11.92
CA LEU A 227 13.52 -6.64 -12.25
C LEU A 227 13.47 -5.27 -11.55
N LEU A 228 12.32 -4.60 -11.56
CA LEU A 228 12.08 -3.36 -10.81
C LEU A 228 12.32 -3.58 -9.31
N GLN A 229 11.84 -4.68 -8.75
CA GLN A 229 12.05 -5.02 -7.34
C GLN A 229 13.52 -5.29 -7.02
N ALA A 230 14.24 -6.02 -7.89
CA ALA A 230 15.65 -6.31 -7.71
C ALA A 230 16.50 -5.04 -7.79
N ALA A 231 16.17 -4.13 -8.73
CA ALA A 231 16.80 -2.81 -8.84
C ALA A 231 16.56 -1.97 -7.58
N ALA A 232 15.32 -1.89 -7.09
CA ALA A 232 14.97 -1.12 -5.89
C ALA A 232 15.61 -1.68 -4.61
N ASN A 233 15.75 -3.00 -4.50
CA ASN A 233 16.39 -3.64 -3.36
C ASN A 233 17.93 -3.63 -3.42
N GLY A 234 18.51 -3.26 -4.56
CA GLY A 234 19.97 -3.32 -4.77
C GLY A 234 20.53 -4.75 -4.77
N VAL A 235 19.74 -5.74 -5.21
CA VAL A 235 20.13 -7.17 -5.20
C VAL A 235 20.27 -7.72 -6.62
N GLU A 236 21.11 -8.74 -6.77
CA GLU A 236 21.33 -9.49 -8.01
C GLU A 236 20.62 -10.83 -7.96
N PHE A 237 20.27 -11.34 -9.15
CA PHE A 237 19.83 -12.71 -9.30
C PHE A 237 21.02 -13.67 -9.16
N GLY A 238 20.76 -14.84 -8.61
CA GLY A 238 21.75 -15.90 -8.42
C GLY A 238 21.14 -17.28 -8.67
N ALA A 239 21.72 -18.33 -8.09
CA ALA A 239 21.37 -19.73 -8.39
C ALA A 239 19.88 -20.10 -8.22
N LYS A 240 19.12 -19.38 -7.38
CA LYS A 240 17.67 -19.62 -7.21
C LYS A 240 16.84 -19.22 -8.44
N GLU A 241 17.33 -18.27 -9.22
CA GLU A 241 16.69 -17.74 -10.43
C GLU A 241 17.76 -17.58 -11.52
N GLU A 242 18.43 -18.69 -11.84
CA GLU A 242 19.59 -18.70 -12.74
C GLU A 242 19.28 -18.08 -14.12
N TYR A 243 18.07 -18.31 -14.64
CA TYR A 243 17.59 -17.73 -15.90
C TYR A 243 17.52 -16.19 -15.90
N MET A 244 17.51 -15.54 -14.73
CA MET A 244 17.53 -14.07 -14.61
C MET A 244 18.94 -13.50 -14.44
N VAL A 245 19.96 -14.33 -14.18
CA VAL A 245 21.36 -13.89 -13.98
C VAL A 245 21.89 -13.03 -15.13
N PRO A 246 21.60 -13.34 -16.43
CA PRO A 246 22.05 -12.48 -17.53
C PRO A 246 21.58 -11.02 -17.46
N LEU A 247 20.46 -10.77 -16.76
CA LEU A 247 19.86 -9.45 -16.59
C LEU A 247 20.53 -8.62 -15.47
N ASN A 248 21.48 -9.18 -14.71
CA ASN A 248 22.23 -8.43 -13.68
C ASN A 248 23.00 -7.24 -14.28
N SER A 249 23.43 -7.35 -15.54
CA SER A 249 24.07 -6.24 -16.28
C SER A 249 23.15 -5.04 -16.46
N LEU A 250 21.85 -5.29 -16.75
CA LEU A 250 20.81 -4.27 -16.75
C LEU A 250 20.63 -3.68 -15.35
N LEU A 251 20.54 -4.52 -14.31
CA LEU A 251 20.35 -4.04 -12.94
C LEU A 251 21.46 -3.06 -12.52
N ALA A 252 22.72 -3.37 -12.84
CA ALA A 252 23.85 -2.48 -12.59
C ALA A 252 23.69 -1.11 -13.27
N ARG A 253 23.12 -1.08 -14.48
CA ARG A 253 22.87 0.15 -15.27
C ARG A 253 21.74 1.00 -14.70
N VAL A 254 20.65 0.39 -14.24
CA VAL A 254 19.43 1.11 -13.82
C VAL A 254 19.39 1.46 -12.33
N ARG A 255 20.10 0.72 -11.48
CA ARG A 255 20.15 0.95 -10.01
C ARG A 255 20.45 2.39 -9.61
N PRO A 256 21.43 3.10 -10.21
CA PRO A 256 21.71 4.48 -9.81
C PRO A 256 20.52 5.43 -10.01
N SER A 257 19.77 5.26 -11.11
CA SER A 257 18.56 6.05 -11.38
C SER A 257 17.46 5.77 -10.35
N VAL A 258 17.22 4.50 -10.04
CA VAL A 258 16.23 4.09 -9.03
C VAL A 258 16.60 4.61 -7.64
N ALA A 259 17.87 4.49 -7.24
CA ALA A 259 18.36 4.99 -5.96
C ALA A 259 18.24 6.52 -5.85
N SER A 260 18.58 7.24 -6.92
CA SER A 260 18.42 8.70 -6.98
C SER A 260 16.96 9.12 -6.85
N PHE A 261 16.06 8.43 -7.56
CA PHE A 261 14.63 8.68 -7.48
C PHE A 261 14.06 8.42 -6.08
N LEU A 262 14.41 7.29 -5.45
CA LEU A 262 13.98 6.97 -4.08
C LEU A 262 14.47 8.03 -3.07
N ALA A 263 15.73 8.46 -3.20
CA ALA A 263 16.29 9.51 -2.34
C ALA A 263 15.57 10.86 -2.53
N ALA A 264 15.24 11.23 -3.77
CA ALA A 264 14.50 12.45 -4.08
C ALA A 264 13.05 12.38 -3.57
N ALA A 265 12.38 11.24 -3.77
CA ALA A 265 11.01 11.02 -3.33
C ALA A 265 10.88 11.12 -1.80
N ALA A 266 11.86 10.60 -1.06
CA ALA A 266 11.95 10.67 0.40
C ALA A 266 12.61 11.95 0.95
N SER A 267 12.93 12.93 0.12
CA SER A 267 13.48 14.21 0.56
C SER A 267 12.38 15.18 1.00
N PRO A 268 12.69 16.13 1.92
CA PRO A 268 11.74 17.13 2.38
C PRO A 268 11.08 17.86 1.21
N ILE A 269 9.77 18.05 1.30
CA ILE A 269 8.97 18.75 0.31
C ILE A 269 8.92 20.22 0.68
N ASP A 270 9.10 21.11 -0.29
CA ASP A 270 8.76 22.51 -0.10
C ASP A 270 7.24 22.66 0.08
N ARG A 271 6.83 22.99 1.31
CA ARG A 271 5.41 23.16 1.68
C ARG A 271 4.80 24.45 1.15
N THR A 272 5.61 25.37 0.61
CA THR A 272 5.13 26.62 0.00
C THR A 272 4.77 26.45 -1.47
N ALA A 273 5.26 25.40 -2.13
CA ALA A 273 4.90 25.07 -3.49
C ALA A 273 3.41 24.68 -3.59
N ALA A 274 2.75 24.97 -4.71
CA ALA A 274 1.38 24.51 -4.97
C ALA A 274 1.29 22.98 -4.97
N ASP A 275 0.14 22.43 -4.57
CA ASP A 275 -0.09 20.98 -4.68
C ASP A 275 0.11 20.51 -6.13
N PRO A 276 0.59 19.27 -6.32
CA PRO A 276 0.61 18.66 -7.65
C PRO A 276 -0.76 18.84 -8.29
N PRO A 277 -0.84 19.13 -9.61
CA PRO A 277 -2.11 19.31 -10.27
C PRO A 277 -3.02 18.13 -9.95
N ALA A 278 -4.22 18.43 -9.42
CA ALA A 278 -5.21 17.43 -9.14
C ALA A 278 -5.56 16.74 -10.47
N TYR A 279 -5.02 15.56 -10.70
CA TYR A 279 -5.40 14.74 -11.83
C TYR A 279 -6.84 14.31 -11.62
N ASP A 280 -7.70 14.62 -12.59
CA ASP A 280 -9.12 14.34 -12.53
C ASP A 280 -9.33 12.85 -12.15
N SER A 281 -9.80 12.64 -10.93
CA SER A 281 -10.09 11.33 -10.39
C SER A 281 -11.59 11.15 -10.46
N THR A 282 -12.05 10.70 -11.62
CA THR A 282 -13.37 10.08 -11.78
C THR A 282 -13.47 8.73 -11.05
N ASP A 283 -12.52 8.43 -10.16
CA ASP A 283 -12.35 7.17 -9.45
C ASP A 283 -13.30 7.09 -8.24
N ASP A 284 -14.54 6.70 -8.52
CA ASP A 284 -15.53 6.35 -7.50
C ASP A 284 -15.19 5.04 -6.75
N SER A 285 -14.24 4.25 -7.25
CA SER A 285 -13.90 2.95 -6.64
C SER A 285 -13.00 3.08 -5.41
N ALA A 286 -12.02 4.00 -5.43
CA ALA A 286 -11.19 4.31 -4.27
C ALA A 286 -12.02 4.94 -3.14
N LYS A 287 -13.10 5.66 -3.49
CA LYS A 287 -14.05 6.24 -2.52
C LYS A 287 -14.80 5.16 -1.73
N GLY A 288 -15.24 4.06 -2.37
CA GLY A 288 -16.00 2.99 -1.70
C GLY A 288 -15.17 2.11 -0.75
N VAL A 289 -13.86 1.98 -0.98
CA VAL A 289 -12.97 1.15 -0.13
C VAL A 289 -12.75 1.76 1.25
N HIS A 290 -12.97 3.07 1.40
CA HIS A 290 -12.66 3.81 2.63
C HIS A 290 -13.84 4.62 3.17
N GLU A 291 -15.02 4.50 2.55
CA GLU A 291 -16.26 5.00 3.12
C GLU A 291 -16.51 4.30 4.47
N LEU A 292 -16.74 5.12 5.50
CA LEU A 292 -17.11 4.63 6.82
C LEU A 292 -18.49 4.01 6.73
N SER A 293 -18.57 2.71 7.01
CA SER A 293 -19.84 1.98 7.03
C SER A 293 -20.01 1.28 8.37
N ILE A 294 -21.26 1.06 8.76
CA ILE A 294 -21.59 0.31 9.97
C ILE A 294 -20.98 -1.11 9.96
N GLU A 295 -20.78 -1.70 8.77
CA GLU A 295 -20.13 -3.00 8.63
C GLU A 295 -18.66 -2.95 9.07
N ARG A 296 -17.90 -1.93 8.63
CA ARG A 296 -16.50 -1.73 9.07
C ARG A 296 -16.38 -1.50 10.56
N LEU A 297 -17.34 -0.75 11.12
CA LEU A 297 -17.41 -0.52 12.57
C LEU A 297 -17.67 -1.82 13.33
N ARG A 298 -18.59 -2.64 12.83
CA ARG A 298 -18.86 -3.97 13.40
C ARG A 298 -17.65 -4.89 13.26
N THR A 299 -16.93 -4.87 12.12
CA THR A 299 -15.68 -5.63 11.97
C THR A 299 -14.63 -5.24 13.00
N LEU A 300 -14.43 -3.93 13.21
CA LEU A 300 -13.47 -3.47 14.23
C LEU A 300 -13.93 -3.84 15.64
N HIS A 301 -15.21 -3.64 15.96
CA HIS A 301 -15.80 -4.00 17.25
C HIS A 301 -15.67 -5.50 17.55
N ASP A 302 -16.01 -6.34 16.57
CA ASP A 302 -15.92 -7.80 16.64
C ASP A 302 -14.50 -8.28 16.96
N VAL A 303 -13.52 -7.71 16.25
CA VAL A 303 -12.11 -8.02 16.47
C VAL A 303 -11.65 -7.59 17.85
N LEU A 304 -12.05 -6.41 18.30
CA LEU A 304 -11.69 -5.91 19.63
C LEU A 304 -12.28 -6.77 20.74
N LEU A 305 -13.54 -7.19 20.63
CA LEU A 305 -14.16 -8.14 21.57
C LEU A 305 -13.41 -9.47 21.60
N ARG A 306 -13.14 -10.08 20.44
CA ARG A 306 -12.45 -11.37 20.35
C ARG A 306 -11.01 -11.35 20.87
N ARG A 307 -10.34 -10.21 20.72
CA ARG A 307 -8.91 -10.06 21.05
C ARG A 307 -8.69 -9.29 22.35
N GLN A 308 -9.74 -8.89 23.06
CA GLN A 308 -9.65 -8.10 24.29
C GLN A 308 -8.65 -8.67 25.32
N PRO A 309 -8.64 -9.99 25.64
CA PRO A 309 -7.70 -10.52 26.64
C PRO A 309 -6.24 -10.30 26.25
N GLN A 310 -5.91 -10.56 24.97
CA GLN A 310 -4.57 -10.38 24.43
C GLN A 310 -4.18 -8.90 24.34
N LEU A 311 -5.13 -8.03 23.97
CA LEU A 311 -4.91 -6.59 23.91
C LEU A 311 -4.64 -6.02 25.31
N THR A 312 -5.36 -6.47 26.34
CA THR A 312 -5.16 -6.05 27.73
C THR A 312 -3.77 -6.44 28.26
N GLU A 313 -3.20 -7.56 27.82
CA GLU A 313 -1.82 -7.95 28.17
C GLU A 313 -0.75 -7.08 27.50
N ILE A 314 -1.05 -6.52 26.32
CA ILE A 314 -0.09 -5.75 25.51
C ILE A 314 -0.17 -4.25 25.83
N LEU A 315 -1.37 -3.74 26.13
CA LEU A 315 -1.64 -2.32 26.32
C LEU A 315 -1.20 -1.82 27.70
N ALA A 316 -0.85 -0.53 27.77
CA ALA A 316 -0.67 0.15 29.04
C ALA A 316 -1.99 0.13 29.84
N PRO A 317 -1.94 0.06 31.20
CA PRO A 317 -3.13 -0.08 32.03
C PRO A 317 -4.23 0.95 31.74
N GLU A 318 -3.86 2.19 31.46
CA GLU A 318 -4.78 3.29 31.19
C GLU A 318 -5.55 3.04 29.88
N VAL A 319 -4.86 2.60 28.83
CA VAL A 319 -5.46 2.33 27.51
C VAL A 319 -6.27 1.03 27.55
N ALA A 320 -5.81 0.02 28.29
CA ALA A 320 -6.56 -1.22 28.49
C ALA A 320 -7.88 -0.98 29.24
N HIS A 321 -7.86 -0.11 30.26
CA HIS A 321 -9.07 0.28 30.97
C HIS A 321 -10.03 1.08 30.07
N ALA A 322 -9.52 2.04 29.29
CA ALA A 322 -10.33 2.76 28.32
C ALA A 322 -10.97 1.82 27.28
N LEU A 323 -10.22 0.85 26.76
CA LEU A 323 -10.75 -0.18 25.87
C LEU A 323 -11.87 -0.99 26.53
N GLN A 324 -11.68 -1.42 27.79
CA GLN A 324 -12.69 -2.15 28.52
C GLN A 324 -13.98 -1.33 28.68
N MET A 325 -13.88 -0.06 29.11
CA MET A 325 -15.04 0.82 29.26
C MET A 325 -15.81 1.00 27.95
N VAL A 326 -15.08 1.20 26.84
CA VAL A 326 -15.68 1.32 25.51
C VAL A 326 -16.38 0.03 25.09
N LEU A 327 -15.77 -1.14 25.31
CA LEU A 327 -16.38 -2.43 24.95
C LEU A 327 -17.59 -2.79 25.83
N GLU A 328 -17.57 -2.41 27.11
CA GLU A 328 -18.70 -2.58 28.02
C GLU A 328 -19.91 -1.72 27.62
N ASP A 329 -19.68 -0.44 27.26
CA ASP A 329 -20.73 0.45 26.73
C ASP A 329 -21.27 -0.03 25.38
N LEU A 330 -20.37 -0.51 24.50
CA LEU A 330 -20.75 -1.07 23.22
C LEU A 330 -21.48 -2.42 23.35
N GLY A 331 -21.25 -3.20 24.40
CA GLY A 331 -21.89 -4.50 24.62
C GLY A 331 -21.62 -5.53 23.50
N PRO A 332 -22.27 -6.71 23.53
CA PRO A 332 -22.09 -7.73 22.50
C PRO A 332 -22.66 -7.27 21.14
N LEU A 333 -22.14 -7.86 20.06
CA LEU A 333 -22.70 -7.67 18.73
C LEU A 333 -24.04 -8.40 18.61
N ASP A 334 -25.15 -7.68 18.63
CA ASP A 334 -26.47 -8.25 18.32
C ASP A 334 -26.46 -8.88 16.91
N GLU A 335 -26.75 -10.18 16.81
CA GLU A 335 -26.91 -10.91 15.55
C GLU A 335 -28.19 -10.47 14.78
N ALA A 336 -29.18 -9.91 15.48
CA ALA A 336 -30.52 -9.65 14.95
C ALA A 336 -30.72 -8.30 14.23
N ARG A 337 -29.70 -7.42 14.19
CA ARG A 337 -29.78 -6.10 13.52
C ARG A 337 -28.70 -5.93 12.47
N SER A 338 -28.55 -6.89 11.57
CA SER A 338 -27.91 -6.61 10.28
C SER A 338 -28.83 -5.68 9.48
N PRO A 339 -28.42 -4.46 9.11
CA PRO A 339 -29.15 -3.74 8.07
C PRO A 339 -28.97 -4.57 6.80
N ARG A 340 -30.08 -4.99 6.17
CA ARG A 340 -30.02 -5.57 4.82
C ARG A 340 -29.18 -4.62 3.94
N PRO A 341 -28.25 -5.12 3.11
CA PRO A 341 -27.30 -4.29 2.36
C PRO A 341 -27.96 -3.21 1.49
N HIS A 342 -29.25 -3.37 1.18
CA HIS A 342 -30.02 -2.40 0.41
C HIS A 342 -30.52 -1.17 1.22
N ALA A 343 -30.69 -1.28 2.54
CA ALA A 343 -31.33 -0.24 3.35
C ALA A 343 -30.36 0.88 3.77
N ALA A 344 -29.08 0.56 4.00
CA ALA A 344 -28.06 1.57 4.35
C ALA A 344 -27.75 2.51 3.17
N ARG A 345 -27.85 2.00 1.93
CA ARG A 345 -27.65 2.78 0.69
C ARG A 345 -28.77 3.80 0.45
N CYS A 346 -29.99 3.50 0.91
CA CYS A 346 -31.15 4.39 0.74
C CYS A 346 -31.15 5.58 1.71
N LEU A 347 -30.60 5.43 2.91
CA LEU A 347 -30.51 6.53 3.90
C LEU A 347 -29.46 7.60 3.53
N LEU A 348 -28.42 7.21 2.78
CA LEU A 348 -27.41 8.14 2.22
C LEU A 348 -27.91 8.90 0.99
N ILE A 349 -28.82 8.32 0.20
CA ILE A 349 -29.34 8.97 -1.02
C ILE A 349 -30.52 9.90 -0.69
N HIS A 350 -31.35 9.59 0.31
CA HIS A 350 -32.52 10.42 0.63
C HIS A 350 -32.17 11.76 1.30
N THR A 351 -31.03 11.88 1.98
CA THR A 351 -30.59 13.15 2.60
C THR A 351 -29.91 14.11 1.61
N LEU A 352 -29.57 13.65 0.40
CA LEU A 352 -28.98 14.49 -0.66
C LEU A 352 -30.03 15.18 -1.57
N ARG A 353 -31.33 14.91 -1.41
CA ARG A 353 -32.40 15.49 -2.27
C ARG A 353 -33.31 16.51 -1.59
N ALA A 354 -33.14 16.80 -0.30
CA ALA A 354 -33.88 17.87 0.35
C ALA A 354 -33.03 19.15 0.32
N GLY A 355 -33.09 19.90 -0.79
CA GLY A 355 -32.64 21.28 -0.84
C GLY A 355 -33.56 22.20 -0.02
N PRO A 356 -33.06 23.36 0.44
CA PRO A 356 -33.86 24.28 1.26
C PRO A 356 -34.96 24.92 0.40
N VAL A 357 -36.19 24.92 0.93
CA VAL A 357 -37.28 25.83 0.53
C VAL A 357 -37.18 27.09 1.37
#